data_AF-A0A268AAN1-F1
#
_entry.id   AF-A0A268AAN1-F1
#
_cell.length_a   1.000
_cell.length_b   1.000
_cell.length_c   1.000
_cell.angle_alpha   90.00
_cell.angle_beta   90.00
_cell.angle_gamma   90.00
#
_symmetry.space_group_name_H-M   'P 1'
#
loop_
_entity.id
_entity.type
_entity.pdbx_description
1 polymer ?
#
loop_
_entity_poly.entity_id
_entity_poly.type
_entity_poly.pdbx_seq_one_letter_code
_entity_poly.pdbx_strand_id
1 'polypeptide(L)'
;MEEYILITILLVLFLAVIIFTRYLNKPVKGIFIIYYLVLGSLFVIVKERIENAYNTATTPNINWIVNNEWIADIRHLLFVPMIGLLIYLLYKGYTDPKEPWERSNILGVTIPLAALLAALYFLFSYTYGYYA
;
A
#
# COMPACT_ATOMS: atom_id res chain seq x y z
N MET A 1 -14.64 -2.74 -11.53
CA MET A 1 -14.94 -2.87 -10.08
C MET A 1 -14.28 -4.09 -9.44
N GLU A 2 -14.42 -5.30 -10.00
CA GLU A 2 -13.75 -6.51 -9.44
C GLU A 2 -12.23 -6.35 -9.32
N GLU A 3 -11.60 -5.70 -10.31
CA GLU A 3 -10.16 -5.45 -10.36
C GLU A 3 -9.64 -4.61 -9.17
N TYR A 4 -10.50 -3.85 -8.49
CA TYR A 4 -10.13 -2.98 -7.37
C TYR A 4 -10.45 -3.59 -5.99
N ILE A 5 -11.13 -4.73 -5.93
CA ILE A 5 -11.52 -5.36 -4.66
C ILE A 5 -10.28 -5.77 -3.88
N LEU A 6 -9.31 -6.39 -4.55
CA LEU A 6 -8.11 -6.92 -3.90
C LEU A 6 -7.25 -5.79 -3.31
N ILE A 7 -6.99 -4.71 -4.06
CA ILE A 7 -6.26 -3.55 -3.52
C ILE A 7 -7.02 -2.89 -2.36
N THR A 8 -8.35 -2.81 -2.43
CA THR A 8 -9.17 -2.26 -1.34
C THR A 8 -9.03 -3.09 -0.07
N ILE A 9 -9.11 -4.42 -0.17
CA ILE A 9 -8.91 -5.33 0.97
C ILE A 9 -7.51 -5.15 1.57
N LEU A 10 -6.46 -5.12 0.74
CA LEU A 10 -5.09 -4.95 1.21
C LEU A 10 -4.88 -3.60 1.90
N LEU A 11 -5.46 -2.52 1.39
CA LEU A 11 -5.43 -1.21 2.04
C LEU A 11 -6.19 -1.20 3.37
N VAL A 12 -7.36 -1.84 3.45
CA VAL A 12 -8.10 -1.97 4.71
C VAL A 12 -7.30 -2.75 5.76
N LEU A 13 -6.66 -3.86 5.36
CA LEU A 13 -5.79 -4.62 6.26
C LEU A 13 -4.59 -3.79 6.71
N PHE A 14 -3.98 -3.02 5.82
CA PHE A 14 -2.92 -2.09 6.18
C PHE A 14 -3.41 -1.05 7.19
N LEU A 15 -4.56 -0.42 6.96
CA LEU A 15 -5.14 0.53 7.90
C LEU A 15 -5.49 -0.12 9.25
N ALA A 16 -5.91 -1.38 9.26
CA ALA A 16 -6.11 -2.12 10.50
C ALA A 16 -4.78 -2.24 11.29
N VAL A 17 -3.67 -2.58 10.62
CA VAL A 17 -2.33 -2.58 11.24
C VAL A 17 -2.00 -1.22 11.86
N ILE A 18 -2.29 -0.11 11.15
CA ILE A 18 -2.11 1.27 11.66
C ILE A 18 -2.97 1.55 12.90
N ILE A 19 -4.23 1.13 12.88
CA ILE A 19 -5.17 1.40 13.98
C ILE A 19 -4.78 0.61 15.23
N PHE A 20 -4.44 -0.66 15.08
CA PHE A 20 -4.15 -1.55 16.21
C PHE A 20 -2.71 -1.44 16.74
N THR A 21 -1.76 -0.92 15.96
CA THR A 21 -0.40 -0.76 16.46
C THR A 21 -0.35 0.24 17.63
N ARG A 22 0.27 -0.16 18.74
CA ARG A 22 0.48 0.72 19.91
C ARG A 22 1.64 1.71 19.73
N TYR A 23 2.48 1.51 18.72
CA TYR A 23 3.73 2.26 18.52
C TYR A 23 3.54 3.61 17.81
N LEU A 24 2.31 3.91 17.36
CA LEU A 24 1.93 5.18 16.75
C LEU A 24 0.96 5.93 17.67
N ASN A 25 1.17 7.24 17.81
CA ASN A 25 0.22 8.10 18.49
C ASN A 25 -1.02 8.37 17.60
N LYS A 26 -2.12 8.83 18.20
CA LYS A 26 -3.38 9.09 17.47
C LYS A 26 -3.22 10.05 16.28
N PRO A 27 -2.47 11.18 16.39
CA PRO A 27 -2.26 12.07 15.26
C PRO A 27 -1.56 11.39 14.07
N VAL A 28 -0.48 10.63 14.31
CA VAL A 28 0.24 9.93 13.25
C VAL A 28 -0.66 8.88 12.59
N LYS A 29 -1.45 8.14 13.37
CA LYS A 29 -2.46 7.23 12.80
C LYS A 29 -3.43 7.96 11.87
N GLY A 30 -3.93 9.13 12.28
CA GLY A 30 -4.83 9.95 11.47
C GLY A 30 -4.19 10.37 10.14
N ILE A 31 -2.92 10.79 10.16
CA ILE A 31 -2.19 11.15 8.94
C ILE A 31 -2.08 9.95 7.99
N PHE A 32 -1.70 8.78 8.51
CA PHE A 32 -1.66 7.56 7.69
C PHE A 32 -3.04 7.21 7.11
N ILE A 33 -4.10 7.26 7.92
CA ILE A 33 -5.45 6.96 7.44
C ILE A 33 -5.84 7.89 6.29
N ILE A 34 -5.70 9.21 6.48
CA ILE A 34 -6.05 10.20 5.44
C ILE A 34 -5.19 9.99 4.19
N TYR A 35 -3.88 9.82 4.37
CA TYR A 35 -2.94 9.65 3.26
C TYR A 35 -3.29 8.44 2.38
N TYR A 36 -3.54 7.27 2.99
CA TYR A 36 -3.82 6.06 2.22
C TYR A 36 -5.25 6.02 1.68
N LEU A 37 -6.22 6.69 2.32
CA LEU A 37 -7.55 6.88 1.72
C LEU A 37 -7.45 7.75 0.46
N VAL A 38 -6.74 8.87 0.53
CA VAL A 38 -6.53 9.75 -0.63
C VAL A 38 -5.82 9.01 -1.76
N LEU A 39 -4.71 8.31 -1.47
CA LEU A 39 -4.00 7.55 -2.50
C LEU A 39 -4.84 6.41 -3.08
N GLY A 40 -5.59 5.69 -2.25
CA GLY A 40 -6.48 4.62 -2.70
C GLY A 40 -7.57 5.15 -3.64
N SER A 41 -8.22 6.27 -3.29
CA SER A 41 -9.21 6.91 -4.17
C SER A 41 -8.58 7.43 -5.46
N LEU A 42 -7.42 8.06 -5.36
CA LEU A 42 -6.72 8.62 -6.52
C LEU A 42 -6.27 7.51 -7.48
N PHE A 43 -5.80 6.37 -6.96
CA PHE A 43 -5.49 5.19 -7.77
C PHE A 43 -6.66 4.74 -8.63
N VAL A 44 -7.84 4.56 -8.03
CA VAL A 44 -9.04 4.11 -8.75
C VAL A 44 -9.46 5.14 -9.81
N ILE A 45 -9.55 6.43 -9.44
CA ILE A 45 -9.98 7.49 -10.34
C ILE A 45 -9.06 7.62 -11.56
N VAL A 46 -7.75 7.62 -11.33
CA VAL A 46 -6.78 7.78 -12.44
C VAL A 46 -6.75 6.53 -13.31
N LYS A 47 -6.85 5.33 -12.72
CA LYS A 47 -6.87 4.09 -13.50
C LYS A 47 -8.11 3.98 -14.38
N GLU A 48 -9.30 4.29 -13.86
CA GLU A 48 -10.53 4.34 -14.66
C GLU A 48 -10.46 5.42 -15.75
N ARG A 49 -9.84 6.57 -15.46
CA ARG A 49 -9.64 7.62 -16.45
C ARG A 49 -8.73 7.17 -17.59
N ILE A 50 -7.61 6.50 -17.29
CA ILE A 50 -6.69 5.96 -18.29
C ILE A 50 -7.40 4.91 -19.14
N GLU A 51 -8.10 3.97 -18.51
CA GLU A 51 -8.86 2.92 -19.20
C GLU A 51 -9.90 3.54 -20.17
N ASN A 52 -10.73 4.46 -19.69
CA ASN A 52 -11.74 5.14 -20.51
C ASN A 52 -11.15 5.96 -21.66
N ALA A 53 -9.99 6.61 -21.45
CA ALA A 53 -9.35 7.43 -22.48
C ALA A 53 -8.79 6.60 -23.64
N TYR A 54 -8.42 5.34 -23.39
CA TYR A 54 -7.76 4.49 -24.37
C TYR A 54 -8.56 3.24 -24.76
N ASN A 55 -9.80 3.09 -24.28
CA ASN A 55 -10.72 1.99 -24.64
C ASN A 55 -11.03 1.89 -26.15
N THR A 56 -10.86 2.97 -26.91
CA THR A 56 -11.08 3.01 -28.37
C THR A 56 -9.80 3.22 -29.17
N ALA A 57 -8.64 3.30 -28.51
CA ALA A 57 -7.38 3.59 -29.17
C ALA A 57 -6.87 2.36 -29.93
N THR A 58 -6.70 2.50 -31.25
CA THR A 58 -6.16 1.45 -32.16
C THR A 58 -4.67 1.18 -31.97
N THR A 59 -3.99 1.94 -31.12
CA THR A 59 -2.57 1.77 -30.78
C THR A 59 -2.40 1.30 -29.33
N PRO A 60 -2.21 -0.01 -29.10
CA PRO A 60 -2.06 -0.59 -27.75
C PRO A 60 -0.90 -0.01 -26.93
N ASN A 61 0.13 0.52 -27.60
CA ASN A 61 1.39 0.90 -26.97
C ASN A 61 1.25 2.12 -26.04
N ILE A 62 0.45 3.13 -26.40
CA ILE A 62 0.37 4.38 -25.60
C ILE A 62 -0.33 4.15 -24.26
N ASN A 63 -1.40 3.34 -24.23
CA ASN A 63 -2.10 2.98 -23.00
C ASN A 63 -1.15 2.26 -22.02
N TRP A 64 -0.36 1.32 -22.53
CA TRP A 64 0.61 0.58 -21.74
C TRP A 64 1.68 1.49 -21.11
N ILE A 65 2.24 2.44 -21.87
CA ILE A 65 3.25 3.39 -21.36
C ILE A 65 2.66 4.26 -20.25
N VAL A 66 1.53 4.93 -20.51
CA VAL A 66 0.91 5.86 -19.55
C VAL A 66 0.46 5.12 -18.29
N ASN A 67 -0.09 3.91 -18.45
CA ASN A 67 -0.43 3.07 -17.32
C ASN A 67 0.80 2.70 -16.50
N ASN A 68 1.87 2.23 -17.13
CA ASN A 68 3.06 1.79 -16.39
C ASN A 68 3.78 2.92 -15.67
N GLU A 69 3.82 4.11 -16.26
CA GLU A 69 4.30 5.32 -15.59
C GLU A 69 3.44 5.64 -14.36
N TRP A 70 2.11 5.65 -14.53
CA TRP A 70 1.17 5.86 -13.43
C TRP A 70 1.35 4.84 -12.30
N ILE A 71 1.45 3.56 -12.66
CA ILE A 71 1.67 2.46 -11.72
C ILE A 71 3.01 2.59 -11.02
N ALA A 72 4.07 3.00 -11.72
CA ALA A 72 5.36 3.23 -11.11
C ALA A 72 5.29 4.35 -10.05
N ASP A 73 4.66 5.49 -10.38
CA ASP A 73 4.57 6.64 -9.48
C ASP A 73 3.75 6.32 -8.23
N ILE A 74 2.54 5.80 -8.40
CA ILE A 74 1.66 5.49 -7.26
C ILE A 74 2.26 4.41 -6.37
N ARG A 75 3.02 3.46 -6.94
CA ARG A 75 3.72 2.42 -6.19
C ARG A 75 4.76 3.02 -5.24
N HIS A 76 5.50 4.03 -5.66
CA HIS A 76 6.47 4.70 -4.80
C HIS A 76 5.77 5.49 -3.69
N LEU A 77 4.69 6.21 -4.02
CA LEU A 77 3.88 6.95 -3.05
C LEU A 77 3.24 6.04 -1.99
N LEU A 78 2.84 4.81 -2.37
CA LEU A 78 2.32 3.81 -1.45
C LEU A 78 3.43 3.15 -0.63
N PHE A 79 4.49 2.65 -1.26
CA PHE A 79 5.44 1.76 -0.57
C PHE A 79 6.47 2.48 0.28
N VAL A 80 6.90 3.70 -0.09
CA VAL A 80 7.91 4.41 0.70
C VAL A 80 7.43 4.63 2.15
N PRO A 81 6.20 5.13 2.41
CA PRO A 81 5.72 5.27 3.78
C PRO A 81 5.46 3.92 4.47
N MET A 82 5.03 2.87 3.76
CA MET A 82 4.88 1.53 4.34
C MET A 82 6.22 0.95 4.81
N ILE A 83 7.27 1.08 3.99
CA ILE A 83 8.62 0.62 4.30
C ILE A 83 9.19 1.43 5.46
N GLY A 84 9.04 2.77 5.43
CA GLY A 84 9.44 3.64 6.53
C GLY A 84 8.77 3.26 7.84
N LEU A 85 7.46 2.95 7.81
CA LEU A 85 6.74 2.45 8.97
C LEU A 85 7.28 1.09 9.44
N LEU A 86 7.51 0.15 8.54
CA LEU A 86 8.05 -1.18 8.89
C LEU A 86 9.39 -1.05 9.61
N ILE A 87 10.31 -0.24 9.07
CA ILE A 87 11.62 0.05 9.68
C ILE A 87 11.42 0.70 11.06
N TYR A 88 10.54 1.69 11.16
CA TYR A 88 10.24 2.36 12.43
C TYR A 88 9.71 1.38 13.49
N LEU A 89 8.79 0.50 13.12
CA LEU A 89 8.22 -0.51 14.02
C LEU A 89 9.26 -1.54 14.45
N LEU A 90 10.14 -1.97 13.55
CA LEU A 90 11.26 -2.86 13.88
C LEU A 90 12.24 -2.18 14.85
N TYR A 91 12.61 -0.92 14.59
CA TYR A 91 13.48 -0.15 15.48
C TYR A 91 12.86 0.05 16.87
N LYS A 92 11.59 0.47 16.92
CA LYS A 92 10.86 0.61 18.17
C LYS A 92 10.74 -0.70 18.92
N GLY A 93 10.53 -1.80 18.21
CA GLY A 93 10.47 -3.12 18.82
C GLY A 93 11.79 -3.59 19.43
N TYR A 94 12.90 -3.27 18.78
CA TYR A 94 14.24 -3.61 19.28
C TYR A 94 14.63 -2.77 20.50
N THR A 95 14.30 -1.49 20.50
CA THR A 95 14.67 -0.51 21.55
C THR A 95 13.72 -0.51 22.75
N ASP A 96 12.61 -1.25 22.71
CA ASP A 96 11.65 -1.32 23.81
C ASP A 96 12.30 -1.99 25.05
N PRO A 97 12.39 -1.30 26.21
CA PRO A 97 13.01 -1.85 27.43
C PRO A 97 12.17 -2.93 28.10
N LYS A 98 10.99 -3.22 27.55
CA LYS A 98 10.04 -4.22 28.05
C LYS A 98 10.54 -5.66 27.91
N GLU A 99 10.01 -6.54 28.76
CA GLU A 99 10.36 -7.97 28.83
C GLU A 99 10.15 -8.71 27.48
N PRO A 100 10.87 -9.81 27.22
CA PRO A 100 10.81 -10.57 25.95
C PRO A 100 9.40 -10.94 25.50
N TRP A 101 8.47 -11.13 26.46
CA TRP A 101 7.08 -11.45 26.16
C TRP A 101 6.28 -10.25 25.61
N GLU A 102 6.56 -9.03 26.09
CA GLU A 102 5.97 -7.81 25.55
C GLU A 102 6.60 -7.39 24.20
N ARG A 103 7.80 -7.90 23.88
CA ARG A 103 8.42 -7.82 22.56
C ARG A 103 7.75 -8.70 21.51
N SER A 104 7.06 -9.79 21.90
CA SER A 104 6.38 -10.69 20.94
C SER A 104 5.29 -9.98 20.14
N ASN A 105 4.71 -8.92 20.71
CA ASN A 105 3.67 -8.12 20.08
C ASN A 105 4.19 -7.28 18.89
N ILE A 106 5.51 -7.08 18.74
CA ILE A 106 6.08 -6.45 17.53
C ILE A 106 5.99 -7.38 16.34
N LEU A 107 6.34 -8.66 16.52
CA LEU A 107 6.28 -9.65 15.44
C LEU A 107 4.84 -9.80 14.91
N GLY A 108 3.86 -9.73 15.80
CA GLY A 108 2.43 -9.71 15.45
C GLY A 108 1.99 -8.53 14.59
N VAL A 109 2.78 -7.46 14.49
CA VAL A 109 2.48 -6.27 13.67
C VAL A 109 3.42 -6.18 12.46
N THR A 110 4.71 -6.47 12.63
CA THR A 110 5.72 -6.37 11.58
C THR A 110 5.60 -7.49 10.55
N ILE A 111 5.24 -8.72 10.96
CA ILE A 111 5.06 -9.84 10.03
C ILE A 111 3.86 -9.59 9.11
N PRO A 112 2.65 -9.26 9.62
CA PRO A 112 1.53 -8.92 8.75
C PRO A 112 1.83 -7.72 7.85
N LEU A 113 2.51 -6.69 8.37
CA LEU A 113 2.88 -5.52 7.56
C LEU A 113 3.83 -5.89 6.42
N ALA A 114 4.85 -6.72 6.68
CA ALA A 114 5.76 -7.20 5.64
C ALA A 114 5.05 -8.06 4.60
N ALA A 115 4.15 -8.95 5.04
CA ALA A 115 3.33 -9.77 4.15
C ALA A 115 2.41 -8.91 3.26
N LEU A 116 1.78 -7.87 3.82
CA LEU A 116 0.98 -6.90 3.07
C LEU A 116 1.82 -6.15 2.03
N LEU A 117 3.02 -5.72 2.40
CA LEU A 117 3.97 -5.07 1.50
C LEU A 117 4.33 -5.98 0.32
N ALA A 118 4.63 -7.25 0.59
CA ALA A 118 4.93 -8.24 -0.45
C ALA A 118 3.72 -8.50 -1.37
N ALA A 119 2.52 -8.65 -0.80
CA ALA A 119 1.29 -8.86 -1.55
C ALA A 119 0.95 -7.67 -2.45
N LEU A 120 1.06 -6.45 -1.93
CA LEU A 120 0.88 -5.23 -2.74
C LEU A 120 1.96 -5.11 -3.81
N TYR A 121 3.22 -5.38 -3.49
CA TYR A 121 4.30 -5.33 -4.48
C TYR A 121 4.03 -6.29 -5.64
N PHE A 122 3.59 -7.51 -5.34
CA PHE A 122 3.18 -8.49 -6.33
C PHE A 122 2.02 -7.95 -7.19
N LEU A 123 0.95 -7.46 -6.56
CA LEU A 123 -0.23 -6.93 -7.25
C LEU A 123 0.13 -5.78 -8.21
N PHE A 124 0.91 -4.80 -7.73
CA PHE A 124 1.33 -3.66 -8.54
C PHE A 124 2.28 -4.05 -9.67
N SER A 125 3.13 -5.06 -9.47
CA SER A 125 4.11 -5.47 -10.49
C SER A 125 3.51 -6.37 -11.56
N TYR A 126 2.60 -7.26 -11.21
CA TYR A 126 2.12 -8.33 -12.10
C TYR A 126 0.67 -8.15 -12.57
N THR A 127 -0.17 -7.46 -11.81
CA THR A 127 -1.58 -7.26 -12.18
C THR A 127 -1.79 -5.89 -12.79
N TYR A 128 -1.29 -4.83 -12.15
CA TYR A 128 -1.53 -3.47 -12.65
C TYR A 128 -0.45 -2.95 -13.60
N GLY A 129 0.82 -3.34 -13.38
CA GLY A 129 1.97 -2.90 -14.19
C GLY A 129 2.28 -3.77 -15.42
N TYR A 130 1.54 -4.87 -15.61
CA TYR A 130 1.66 -5.71 -16.78
C TYR A 130 0.27 -5.89 -17.38
N TYR A 131 0.10 -5.51 -18.65
CA TYR A 131 -1.01 -6.01 -19.46
C TYR A 131 -0.76 -7.51 -19.69
N ALA A 132 -1.71 -8.35 -19.26
CA ALA A 132 -1.97 -9.61 -19.93
C ALA A 132 -2.75 -9.31 -21.22
#